data_AF-A0A810NNW3-F1
#
_entry.id   AF-A0A810NNW3-F1
#
_cell.length_a   1.000
_cell.length_b   1.000
_cell.length_c   1.000
_cell.angle_alpha   90.00
_cell.angle_beta   90.00
_cell.angle_gamma   90.00
#
_symmetry.space_group_name_H-M   'P 1'
#
loop_
_entity.id
_entity.type
_entity.pdbx_description
1 polymer ?
#
loop_
_entity_poly.entity_id
_entity_poly.type
_entity_poly.pdbx_seq_one_letter_code
_entity_poly.pdbx_strand_id
1 'polypeptide(L)'
;MSHACLKPHIVSGVNDSQLWFHRADDLASHGGRGGEAERLLRDAIAAGHRPALVRLAEFLWHESGRDWQDVIMEVEELLSRAVDDDVPGAANAFGNVLADIEEDHRAEAMFRRALADGDPAAATNLAFMLHGRGADMAAYDVLVSAARNGDDLAYQILGHNIDPAEPVWTEITDAWSAARSRDEPPSLFCYLRGSWDLDLTAG
;
A
#
# COMPACT_ATOMS: atom_id res chain seq x y z
N MET A 1 45.75 21.79 27.61
CA MET A 1 44.94 22.03 26.39
C MET A 1 43.96 20.88 26.26
N SER A 2 42.76 21.01 26.84
CA SER A 2 41.70 20.01 26.72
C SER A 2 40.70 20.49 25.68
N HIS A 3 40.54 19.73 24.60
CA HIS A 3 39.50 19.96 23.60
C HIS A 3 38.15 19.63 24.23
N ALA A 4 37.39 20.67 24.56
CA ALA A 4 35.98 20.54 24.88
C ALA A 4 35.26 20.16 23.57
N CYS A 5 34.80 18.91 23.50
CA CYS A 5 33.92 18.44 22.43
C CYS A 5 32.59 19.17 22.58
N LEU A 6 32.36 20.20 21.76
CA LEU A 6 31.05 20.81 21.59
C LEU A 6 30.11 19.73 21.05
N LYS A 7 29.22 19.22 21.92
CA LYS A 7 28.07 18.42 21.48
C LYS A 7 27.22 19.33 20.58
N PRO A 8 26.86 18.90 19.35
CA PRO A 8 25.95 19.68 18.54
C PRO A 8 24.61 19.76 19.27
N HIS A 9 24.18 20.99 19.56
CA HIS A 9 22.82 21.28 19.98
C HIS A 9 21.90 21.00 18.78
N ILE A 10 21.21 19.87 18.80
CA ILE A 10 20.11 19.59 17.88
C ILE A 10 18.95 20.48 18.30
N VAL A 11 18.66 21.51 17.50
CA VAL A 11 17.48 22.35 17.69
C VAL A 11 16.29 21.56 17.18
N SER A 12 15.51 21.03 18.11
CA SER A 12 14.29 20.28 17.84
C SER A 12 13.25 21.15 17.13
N GLY A 13 12.93 20.81 15.88
CA GLY A 13 11.81 21.37 15.16
C GLY A 13 11.39 20.44 14.02
N VAL A 14 10.08 20.26 13.85
CA VAL A 14 9.36 19.44 12.85
C VAL A 14 9.95 19.49 11.41
N ASN A 15 10.72 20.54 11.11
CA ASN A 15 11.41 20.73 9.83
C ASN A 15 12.56 19.73 9.60
N ASP A 16 13.27 19.32 10.65
CA ASP A 16 14.41 18.41 10.53
C ASP A 16 13.95 16.97 10.22
N SER A 17 12.85 16.52 10.84
CA SER A 17 12.33 15.16 10.64
C SER A 17 11.76 14.94 9.24
N GLN A 18 11.06 15.93 8.69
CA GLN A 18 10.55 15.88 7.32
C GLN A 18 11.69 15.95 6.30
N LEU A 19 12.73 16.76 6.56
CA LEU A 19 13.92 16.81 5.73
C LEU A 19 14.69 15.49 5.74
N TRP A 20 14.84 14.85 6.91
CA TRP A 20 15.45 13.52 7.01
C TRP A 20 14.64 12.47 6.25
N PHE A 21 13.31 12.50 6.36
CA PHE A 21 12.43 11.61 5.60
C PHE A 21 12.63 11.76 4.09
N HIS A 22 12.53 12.98 3.55
CA HIS A 22 12.69 13.19 2.11
C HIS A 22 14.08 12.79 1.61
N ARG A 23 15.13 13.06 2.39
CA ARG A 23 16.48 12.61 2.05
C ARG A 23 16.61 11.09 2.10
N ALA A 24 16.02 10.45 3.09
CA ALA A 24 16.06 9.00 3.21
C ALA A 24 15.31 8.32 2.07
N ASP A 25 14.15 8.86 1.69
CA ASP A 25 13.33 8.37 0.60
C ASP A 25 14.08 8.39 -0.75
N ASP A 26 14.78 9.49 -1.03
CA ASP A 26 15.65 9.60 -2.20
C ASP A 26 16.79 8.57 -2.17
N LEU A 27 17.47 8.43 -1.03
CA LEU A 27 18.57 7.47 -0.86
C LEU A 27 18.12 6.02 -0.98
N ALA A 28 16.95 5.68 -0.43
CA ALA A 28 16.33 4.36 -0.52
C ALA A 28 15.96 4.02 -1.97
N SER A 29 15.44 5.00 -2.71
CA SER A 29 14.93 4.79 -4.08
C SER A 29 16.03 4.81 -5.15
N HIS A 30 17.10 5.60 -4.95
CA HIS A 30 18.06 5.91 -6.02
C HIS A 30 19.54 5.75 -5.62
N GLY A 31 19.85 5.58 -4.33
CA GLY A 31 21.16 5.95 -3.80
C GLY A 31 22.18 4.83 -3.54
N GLY A 32 21.80 3.54 -3.53
CA GLY A 32 22.71 2.45 -3.16
C GLY A 32 23.35 2.58 -1.75
N ARG A 33 22.82 3.46 -0.90
CA ARG A 33 23.33 3.81 0.44
C ARG A 33 22.30 3.43 1.52
N GLY A 34 21.87 2.17 1.50
CA GLY A 34 20.80 1.65 2.35
C GLY A 34 20.97 1.99 3.84
N GLY A 35 22.18 1.81 4.38
CA GLY A 35 22.45 2.12 5.79
C GLY A 35 22.28 3.60 6.18
N GLU A 36 22.48 4.56 5.26
CA GLU A 36 22.17 5.97 5.56
C GLU A 36 20.67 6.24 5.49
N ALA A 37 19.98 5.64 4.50
CA ALA A 37 18.52 5.76 4.37
C ALA A 37 17.82 5.24 5.63
N GLU A 38 18.17 4.03 6.08
CA GLU A 38 17.62 3.44 7.30
C GLU A 38 17.84 4.33 8.53
N ARG A 39 19.08 4.82 8.73
CA ARG A 39 19.39 5.69 9.87
C ARG A 39 18.54 6.96 9.85
N LEU A 40 18.40 7.60 8.69
CA LEU A 40 17.58 8.82 8.57
C LEU A 40 16.09 8.56 8.80
N LEU A 41 15.57 7.41 8.36
CA LEU A 41 14.18 7.01 8.65
C LEU A 41 13.98 6.79 10.16
N ARG A 42 14.92 6.12 10.83
CA ARG A 42 14.89 5.93 12.29
C ARG A 42 14.98 7.25 13.04
N ASP A 43 15.85 8.16 12.61
CA ASP A 43 15.97 9.51 13.17
C ASP A 43 14.65 10.30 13.00
N ALA A 44 13.99 10.18 11.83
CA ALA A 44 12.70 10.81 11.57
C ALA A 44 11.57 10.24 12.45
N ILE A 45 11.52 8.92 12.65
CA ILE A 45 10.57 8.26 13.58
C ILE A 45 10.81 8.74 15.01
N ALA A 46 12.07 8.79 15.47
CA ALA A 46 12.42 9.25 16.81
C ALA A 46 12.02 10.72 17.05
N ALA A 47 12.03 11.54 16.00
CA ALA A 47 11.55 12.92 16.03
C ALA A 47 10.02 13.06 15.81
N GLY A 48 9.29 11.96 15.66
CA GLY A 48 7.82 11.93 15.60
C GLY A 48 7.21 12.03 14.20
N HIS A 49 8.00 11.92 13.12
CA HIS A 49 7.48 11.93 11.76
C HIS A 49 6.91 10.55 11.38
N ARG A 50 5.61 10.36 11.60
CA ARG A 50 4.93 9.06 11.48
C ARG A 50 4.94 8.41 10.10
N PRO A 51 4.89 9.15 8.96
CA PRO A 51 5.06 8.54 7.64
C PRO A 51 6.36 7.75 7.45
N ALA A 52 7.41 8.06 8.23
CA ALA A 52 8.66 7.30 8.20
C ALA A 52 8.50 5.85 8.71
N LEU A 53 7.45 5.52 9.46
CA LEU A 53 7.17 4.15 9.90
C LEU A 53 6.90 3.23 8.70
N VAL A 54 5.96 3.61 7.83
CA VAL A 54 5.62 2.86 6.61
C VAL A 54 6.84 2.79 5.69
N ARG A 55 7.54 3.92 5.52
CA ARG A 55 8.69 3.95 4.63
C ARG A 55 9.86 3.10 5.11
N LEU A 56 10.11 3.05 6.42
CA LEU A 56 11.11 2.15 6.98
C LEU A 56 10.71 0.69 6.82
N ALA A 57 9.44 0.36 7.05
CA ALA A 57 8.92 -0.98 6.84
C ALA A 57 9.12 -1.46 5.40
N GLU A 58 8.74 -0.65 4.39
CA GLU A 58 8.98 -0.95 2.97
C GLU A 58 10.47 -1.13 2.65
N PHE A 59 11.31 -0.25 3.18
CA PHE A 59 12.76 -0.32 2.97
C PHE A 59 13.34 -1.63 3.51
N LEU A 60 12.97 -2.02 4.73
CA LEU A 60 13.45 -3.24 5.37
C LEU A 60 12.90 -4.51 4.69
N TRP A 61 11.64 -4.48 4.25
CA TRP A 61 10.99 -5.61 3.55
C TRP A 61 11.74 -6.03 2.27
N HIS A 62 12.30 -5.05 1.57
CA HIS A 62 13.01 -5.29 0.30
C HIS A 62 14.53 -5.35 0.44
N GLU A 63 15.09 -5.16 1.65
CA GLU A 63 16.52 -5.22 1.87
C GLU A 63 17.02 -6.67 1.93
N SER A 64 18.04 -6.99 1.14
CA SER A 64 18.64 -8.33 1.10
C SER A 64 19.73 -8.50 2.15
N GLY A 65 19.93 -9.74 2.62
CA GLY A 65 21.08 -10.11 3.47
C GLY A 65 20.86 -9.97 4.97
N ARG A 66 19.61 -9.75 5.41
CA ARG A 66 19.19 -9.80 6.80
C ARG A 66 18.57 -11.16 7.14
N ASP A 67 18.49 -11.45 8.44
CA ASP A 67 17.67 -12.56 8.90
C ASP A 67 16.20 -12.22 8.66
N TRP A 68 15.48 -13.12 7.97
CA TRP A 68 14.11 -12.86 7.54
C TRP A 68 13.12 -12.82 8.71
N GLN A 69 13.36 -13.59 9.79
CA GLN A 69 12.50 -13.55 10.96
C GLN A 69 12.60 -12.21 11.68
N ASP A 70 13.82 -11.67 11.82
CA ASP A 70 14.03 -10.35 12.40
C ASP A 70 13.37 -9.24 11.57
N VAL A 71 13.46 -9.34 10.23
CA VAL A 71 12.79 -8.39 9.32
C VAL A 71 11.27 -8.43 9.48
N ILE A 72 10.65 -9.61 9.46
CA ILE A 72 9.19 -9.73 9.63
C ILE A 72 8.75 -9.11 10.95
N MET A 73 9.41 -9.45 12.06
CA MET A 73 9.02 -8.93 13.38
C MET A 73 9.10 -7.41 13.44
N GLU A 74 10.19 -6.82 12.92
CA GLU A 74 10.36 -5.37 12.93
C GLU A 74 9.37 -4.66 11.99
N VAL A 75 9.14 -5.22 10.79
CA VAL A 75 8.18 -4.67 9.82
C VAL A 75 6.75 -4.72 10.37
N GLU A 76 6.33 -5.83 10.98
CA GLU A 76 5.03 -5.90 11.63
C GLU A 76 4.88 -4.87 12.76
N GLU A 77 5.90 -4.67 13.60
CA GLU A 77 5.86 -3.66 14.66
C GLU A 77 5.71 -2.24 14.09
N LEU A 78 6.50 -1.92 13.05
CA LEU A 78 6.46 -0.61 12.39
C LEU A 78 5.09 -0.33 11.76
N LEU A 79 4.54 -1.29 11.04
CA LEU A 79 3.25 -1.14 10.34
C LEU A 79 2.07 -1.15 11.32
N SER A 80 2.12 -1.99 12.36
CA SER A 80 1.12 -1.95 13.44
C SER A 80 1.05 -0.58 14.10
N ARG A 81 2.21 0.00 14.45
CA ARG A 81 2.28 1.36 15.00
C ARG A 81 1.80 2.42 14.02
N ALA A 82 2.12 2.29 12.72
CA ALA A 82 1.65 3.22 11.71
C ALA A 82 0.12 3.18 11.55
N VAL A 83 -0.47 2.00 11.66
CA VAL A 83 -1.93 1.79 11.67
C VAL A 83 -2.58 2.36 12.93
N ASP A 84 -1.96 2.22 14.09
CA ASP A 84 -2.43 2.82 15.34
C ASP A 84 -2.31 4.36 15.34
N ASP A 85 -1.30 4.90 14.65
CA ASP A 85 -1.09 6.33 14.45
C ASP A 85 -1.92 6.92 13.28
N ASP A 86 -2.81 6.14 12.66
CA ASP A 86 -3.64 6.49 11.49
C ASP A 86 -2.84 7.11 10.33
N VAL A 87 -1.64 6.58 10.08
CA VAL A 87 -0.80 7.01 8.96
C VAL A 87 -1.47 6.60 7.64
N PRO A 88 -1.69 7.52 6.69
CA PRO A 88 -2.31 7.19 5.41
C PRO A 88 -1.56 6.06 4.68
N GLY A 89 -2.31 5.09 4.17
CA GLY A 89 -1.76 3.92 3.46
C GLY A 89 -1.15 2.83 4.35
N ALA A 90 -1.01 3.04 5.66
CA ALA A 90 -0.39 2.06 6.55
C ALA A 90 -1.14 0.73 6.61
N ALA A 91 -2.48 0.78 6.64
CA ALA A 91 -3.30 -0.44 6.63
C ALA A 91 -3.11 -1.23 5.32
N ASN A 92 -3.04 -0.55 4.17
CA ASN A 92 -2.79 -1.22 2.89
C ASN A 92 -1.38 -1.84 2.83
N ALA A 93 -0.36 -1.09 3.29
CA ALA A 93 1.01 -1.60 3.37
C ALA A 93 1.12 -2.82 4.31
N PHE A 94 0.43 -2.79 5.46
CA PHE A 94 0.39 -3.94 6.37
C PHE A 94 -0.32 -5.13 5.75
N GLY A 95 -1.44 -4.90 5.05
CA GLY A 95 -2.13 -5.94 4.30
C GLY A 95 -1.22 -6.65 3.29
N ASN A 96 -0.41 -5.90 2.55
CA ASN A 96 0.54 -6.48 1.59
C ASN A 96 1.58 -7.38 2.28
N VAL A 97 2.21 -6.90 3.36
CA VAL A 97 3.19 -7.71 4.12
C VAL A 97 2.55 -8.98 4.66
N LEU A 98 1.33 -8.88 5.21
CA LEU A 98 0.61 -10.04 5.74
C LEU A 98 0.25 -11.04 4.64
N ALA A 99 -0.14 -10.57 3.45
CA ALA A 99 -0.41 -11.43 2.31
C ALA A 99 0.87 -12.14 1.82
N ASP A 100 2.00 -11.43 1.75
CA ASP A 100 3.29 -12.00 1.35
C ASP A 100 3.78 -13.13 2.28
N ILE A 101 3.38 -13.10 3.57
CA ILE A 101 3.67 -14.15 4.54
C ILE A 101 2.50 -15.14 4.75
N GLU A 102 1.51 -15.12 3.85
CA GLU A 102 0.36 -16.04 3.83
C GLU A 102 -0.55 -15.93 5.09
N GLU A 103 -0.57 -14.78 5.76
CA GLU A 103 -1.46 -14.45 6.88
C GLU A 103 -2.79 -13.84 6.37
N ASP A 104 -3.46 -14.54 5.45
CA ASP A 104 -4.60 -14.06 4.66
C ASP A 104 -5.72 -13.41 5.46
N HIS A 105 -6.11 -13.98 6.60
CA HIS A 105 -7.19 -13.42 7.42
C HIS A 105 -6.82 -12.06 8.02
N ARG A 106 -5.55 -11.89 8.41
CA ARG A 106 -5.05 -10.60 8.92
C ARG A 106 -4.90 -9.62 7.76
N ALA A 107 -4.39 -10.07 6.62
CA ALA A 107 -4.28 -9.25 5.40
C ALA A 107 -5.65 -8.71 4.96
N GLU A 108 -6.66 -9.57 4.90
CA GLU A 108 -8.03 -9.21 4.55
C GLU A 108 -8.63 -8.16 5.49
N ALA A 109 -8.39 -8.28 6.79
CA ALA A 109 -8.82 -7.28 7.77
C ALA A 109 -8.16 -5.92 7.51
N MET A 110 -6.87 -5.92 7.18
CA MET A 110 -6.11 -4.70 6.89
C MET A 110 -6.56 -4.04 5.57
N PHE A 111 -6.76 -4.82 4.50
CA PHE A 111 -7.28 -4.28 3.24
C PHE A 111 -8.69 -3.73 3.38
N ARG A 112 -9.57 -4.38 4.17
CA ARG A 112 -10.90 -3.83 4.44
C ARG A 112 -10.86 -2.52 5.22
N ARG A 113 -9.94 -2.40 6.19
CA ARG A 113 -9.72 -1.13 6.89
C ARG A 113 -9.22 -0.06 5.92
N ALA A 114 -8.21 -0.35 5.11
CA ALA A 114 -7.69 0.57 4.12
C ALA A 114 -8.77 1.04 3.12
N LEU A 115 -9.64 0.12 2.69
CA LEU A 115 -10.77 0.44 1.82
C LEU A 115 -11.78 1.37 2.50
N ALA A 116 -12.07 1.16 3.79
CA ALA A 116 -12.94 2.03 4.57
C ALA A 116 -12.32 3.43 4.77
N ASP A 117 -10.99 3.51 4.84
CA ASP A 117 -10.22 4.75 4.94
C ASP A 117 -10.04 5.45 3.57
N GLY A 118 -10.52 4.85 2.48
CA GLY A 118 -10.46 5.40 1.13
C GLY A 118 -9.11 5.25 0.43
N ASP A 119 -8.28 4.28 0.83
CA ASP A 119 -7.03 3.97 0.14
C ASP A 119 -7.34 3.47 -1.30
N PRO A 120 -6.79 4.12 -2.34
CA PRO A 120 -7.13 3.83 -3.72
C PRO A 120 -6.60 2.47 -4.23
N ALA A 121 -5.64 1.85 -3.56
CA ALA A 121 -5.11 0.53 -3.93
C ALA A 121 -5.82 -0.63 -3.21
N ALA A 122 -6.49 -0.34 -2.09
CA ALA A 122 -7.03 -1.37 -1.19
C ALA A 122 -8.07 -2.28 -1.85
N ALA A 123 -8.93 -1.74 -2.71
CA ALA A 123 -9.95 -2.53 -3.40
C ALA A 123 -9.32 -3.61 -4.30
N THR A 124 -8.32 -3.21 -5.09
CA THR A 124 -7.63 -4.14 -6.00
C THR A 124 -6.82 -5.17 -5.23
N ASN A 125 -6.11 -4.78 -4.17
CA ASN A 125 -5.34 -5.72 -3.34
C ASN A 125 -6.25 -6.73 -2.63
N LEU A 126 -7.39 -6.27 -2.08
CA LEU A 126 -8.38 -7.15 -1.49
C LEU A 126 -8.94 -8.12 -2.53
N ALA A 127 -9.35 -7.63 -3.70
CA ALA A 127 -9.90 -8.46 -4.77
C ALA A 127 -8.87 -9.49 -5.28
N PHE A 128 -7.59 -9.12 -5.38
CA PHE A 128 -6.52 -10.00 -5.83
C PHE A 128 -6.32 -11.16 -4.86
N MET A 129 -6.26 -10.88 -3.55
CA MET A 129 -6.15 -11.89 -2.51
C MET A 129 -7.39 -12.80 -2.48
N LEU A 130 -8.60 -12.22 -2.63
CA LEU A 130 -9.84 -13.00 -2.73
C LEU A 130 -9.84 -13.95 -3.95
N HIS A 131 -9.38 -13.46 -5.10
CA HIS A 131 -9.24 -14.28 -6.31
C HIS A 131 -8.20 -15.39 -6.12
N GLY A 132 -7.05 -15.10 -5.52
CA GLY A 132 -5.99 -16.08 -5.27
C GLY A 132 -6.45 -17.28 -4.43
N ARG A 133 -7.47 -17.10 -3.57
CA ARG A 133 -8.08 -18.18 -2.78
C ARG A 133 -9.34 -18.79 -3.41
N GLY A 134 -9.68 -18.42 -4.64
CA GLY A 134 -10.86 -18.90 -5.38
C GLY A 134 -12.19 -18.29 -4.93
N ALA A 135 -12.18 -17.17 -4.21
CA ALA A 135 -13.38 -16.45 -3.79
C ALA A 135 -13.80 -15.39 -4.83
N ASP A 136 -13.94 -15.81 -6.09
CA ASP A 136 -14.07 -14.90 -7.24
C ASP A 136 -15.31 -14.02 -7.21
N MET A 137 -16.45 -14.53 -6.70
CA MET A 137 -17.64 -13.71 -6.49
C MET A 137 -17.42 -12.62 -5.44
N ALA A 138 -16.64 -12.89 -4.39
CA ALA A 138 -16.30 -11.86 -3.41
C ALA A 138 -15.31 -10.83 -3.98
N ALA A 139 -14.35 -11.27 -4.80
CA ALA A 139 -13.46 -10.36 -5.53
C ALA A 139 -14.25 -9.45 -6.48
N TYR A 140 -15.18 -10.04 -7.23
CA TYR A 140 -16.12 -9.34 -8.11
C TYR A 140 -16.91 -8.26 -7.37
N ASP A 141 -17.51 -8.59 -6.23
CA ASP A 141 -18.29 -7.63 -5.44
C ASP A 141 -17.46 -6.42 -4.98
N VAL A 142 -16.21 -6.67 -4.56
CA VAL A 142 -15.26 -5.60 -4.19
C VAL A 142 -14.95 -4.71 -5.39
N LEU A 143 -14.64 -5.31 -6.54
CA LEU A 143 -14.31 -4.58 -7.77
C LEU A 143 -15.51 -3.77 -8.27
N VAL A 144 -16.72 -4.32 -8.26
CA VAL A 144 -17.95 -3.59 -8.66
C VAL A 144 -18.16 -2.36 -7.78
N SER A 145 -18.00 -2.52 -6.46
CA SER A 145 -18.10 -1.39 -5.54
C SER A 145 -17.05 -0.32 -5.83
N ALA A 146 -15.80 -0.70 -6.06
CA ALA A 146 -14.71 0.21 -6.36
C ALA A 146 -14.92 0.95 -7.70
N ALA A 147 -15.27 0.22 -8.77
CA ALA A 147 -15.54 0.80 -10.08
C ALA A 147 -16.70 1.81 -10.04
N ARG A 148 -17.77 1.51 -9.30
CA ARG A 148 -18.90 2.44 -9.09
C ARG A 148 -18.51 3.71 -8.35
N ASN A 149 -17.42 3.68 -7.59
CA ASN A 149 -16.83 4.85 -6.92
C ASN A 149 -15.73 5.52 -7.75
N GLY A 150 -15.55 5.14 -9.02
CA GLY A 150 -14.63 5.79 -9.95
C GLY A 150 -13.23 5.18 -10.00
N ASP A 151 -13.00 4.01 -9.40
CA ASP A 151 -11.73 3.28 -9.51
C ASP A 151 -11.55 2.76 -10.94
N ASP A 152 -10.59 3.36 -11.65
CA ASP A 152 -10.26 3.02 -13.04
C ASP A 152 -9.68 1.61 -13.19
N LEU A 153 -8.94 1.12 -12.20
CA LEU A 153 -8.32 -0.20 -12.25
C LEU A 153 -9.37 -1.29 -12.06
N ALA A 154 -10.26 -1.11 -11.07
CA ALA A 154 -11.37 -2.01 -10.85
C ALA A 154 -12.29 -2.08 -12.09
N TYR A 155 -12.59 -0.93 -12.71
CA TYR A 155 -13.38 -0.87 -13.94
C TYR A 155 -12.72 -1.65 -15.10
N GLN A 156 -11.40 -1.51 -15.29
CA GLN A 156 -10.66 -2.26 -16.32
C GLN A 156 -10.69 -3.77 -16.06
N ILE A 157 -10.48 -4.21 -14.82
CA ILE A 157 -10.55 -5.62 -14.46
C ILE A 157 -11.94 -6.19 -14.77
N LEU A 158 -13.01 -5.49 -14.41
CA LEU A 158 -14.38 -5.92 -14.70
C LEU A 158 -14.68 -5.97 -16.20
N GLY A 159 -14.19 -5.01 -16.99
CA GLY A 159 -14.38 -4.98 -18.44
C GLY A 159 -13.72 -6.14 -19.18
N HIS A 160 -12.75 -6.80 -18.55
CA HIS A 160 -12.16 -8.05 -19.05
C HIS A 160 -12.99 -9.29 -18.68
N ASN A 161 -13.72 -9.24 -17.57
CA ASN A 161 -14.42 -10.38 -16.99
C ASN A 161 -15.93 -10.45 -17.33
N ILE A 162 -16.51 -9.34 -17.78
CA ILE A 162 -17.94 -9.24 -18.05
C ILE A 162 -18.16 -9.03 -19.56
N ASP A 163 -19.08 -9.78 -20.16
CA ASP A 163 -19.49 -9.55 -21.54
C ASP A 163 -20.12 -8.14 -21.67
N PRO A 164 -19.64 -7.28 -22.60
CA PRO A 164 -20.20 -5.96 -22.79
C PRO A 164 -21.70 -5.91 -23.14
N ALA A 165 -22.29 -7.03 -23.58
CA ALA A 165 -23.72 -7.14 -23.83
C ALA A 165 -24.56 -7.31 -22.55
N GLU A 166 -23.93 -7.67 -21.42
CA GLU A 166 -24.64 -7.86 -20.15
C GLU A 166 -25.13 -6.51 -19.58
N PRO A 167 -26.39 -6.40 -19.13
CA PRO A 167 -26.93 -5.17 -18.56
C PRO A 167 -26.10 -4.62 -17.39
N VAL A 168 -25.55 -5.52 -16.57
CA VAL A 168 -24.71 -5.16 -15.41
C VAL A 168 -23.46 -4.38 -15.83
N TRP A 169 -22.87 -4.68 -17.00
CA TRP A 169 -21.71 -3.94 -17.50
C TRP A 169 -22.07 -2.49 -17.84
N THR A 170 -23.25 -2.28 -18.43
CA THR A 170 -23.75 -0.93 -18.73
C THR A 170 -23.94 -0.13 -17.44
N GLU A 171 -24.56 -0.73 -16.41
CA GLU A 171 -24.75 -0.09 -15.11
C GLU A 171 -23.43 0.29 -14.42
N ILE A 172 -22.43 -0.61 -14.47
CA ILE A 172 -21.09 -0.35 -13.92
C ILE A 172 -20.42 0.79 -14.69
N THR A 173 -20.50 0.77 -16.02
CA THR A 173 -19.89 1.79 -16.89
C THR A 173 -20.49 3.17 -16.65
N ASP A 174 -21.81 3.27 -16.51
CA ASP A 174 -22.49 4.54 -16.25
C ASP A 174 -22.11 5.10 -14.89
N ALA A 175 -22.09 4.25 -13.84
CA ALA A 175 -21.71 4.66 -12.50
C ALA A 175 -20.23 5.10 -12.41
N TRP A 176 -19.33 4.29 -12.98
CA TRP A 176 -17.90 4.63 -13.07
C TRP A 176 -17.68 5.95 -13.82
N SER A 177 -18.34 6.13 -14.98
CA SER A 177 -18.23 7.35 -15.79
C SER A 177 -18.70 8.61 -15.04
N ALA A 178 -19.68 8.45 -14.15
CA ALA A 178 -20.20 9.53 -13.31
C ALA A 178 -19.28 9.85 -12.11
N ALA A 179 -18.60 8.84 -11.56
CA ALA A 179 -17.80 8.97 -10.34
C ALA A 179 -16.31 9.31 -10.60
N ARG A 180 -15.73 8.84 -11.72
CA ARG A 180 -14.29 9.00 -11.99
C ARG A 180 -13.84 10.46 -12.07
N SER A 181 -12.64 10.72 -11.56
CA SER A 181 -11.97 12.01 -11.75
C SER A 181 -11.74 12.28 -13.24
N ARG A 182 -12.01 13.51 -13.68
CA ARG A 182 -11.72 13.95 -15.06
C ARG A 182 -10.33 14.52 -15.23
N ASP A 183 -9.68 14.86 -14.12
CA ASP A 183 -8.36 15.51 -14.10
C ASP A 183 -7.22 14.48 -14.05
N GLU A 184 -7.53 13.24 -13.64
CA GLU A 184 -6.56 12.16 -13.60
C GLU A 184 -6.55 11.38 -14.94
N PRO A 185 -5.37 11.14 -15.52
CA PRO A 185 -5.27 10.26 -16.67
C PRO A 185 -5.72 8.85 -16.25
N PRO A 186 -6.43 8.12 -17.14
CA PRO A 186 -6.82 6.77 -16.83
C PRO A 186 -5.58 5.93 -16.52
N SER A 187 -5.63 5.21 -15.41
CA SER A 187 -4.57 4.28 -15.05
C SER A 187 -4.51 3.19 -16.11
N LEU A 188 -3.33 2.89 -16.65
CA LEU A 188 -3.17 1.79 -17.61
C LEU A 188 -2.79 0.53 -16.85
N PHE A 189 -3.71 -0.44 -16.83
CA PHE A 189 -3.40 -1.74 -16.29
C PHE A 189 -2.65 -2.59 -17.34
N CYS A 190 -1.38 -2.88 -17.08
CA CYS A 190 -0.62 -3.82 -17.89
C CYS A 190 -1.03 -5.25 -17.53
N TYR A 191 -1.96 -5.81 -18.30
CA TYR A 191 -2.42 -7.18 -18.13
C TYR A 191 -1.27 -8.20 -18.29
N LEU A 192 -1.08 -9.03 -17.26
CA LEU A 192 -0.53 -10.37 -17.43
C LEU A 192 -1.70 -11.29 -17.80
N ARG A 193 -1.61 -11.96 -18.95
CA ARG A 193 -2.70 -12.82 -19.43
C ARG A 193 -3.04 -13.88 -18.37
N GLY A 194 -4.30 -13.95 -17.95
CA GLY A 194 -4.81 -14.92 -16.97
C GLY A 194 -4.68 -14.52 -15.50
N SER A 195 -4.09 -13.37 -15.15
CA SER A 195 -3.92 -12.96 -13.75
C SER A 195 -5.19 -12.42 -13.08
N TRP A 196 -6.28 -12.27 -13.84
CA TRP A 196 -7.56 -11.70 -13.41
C TRP A 196 -8.75 -12.36 -14.14
N ASP A 197 -8.65 -13.64 -14.48
CA ASP A 197 -9.79 -14.37 -15.05
C ASP A 197 -10.66 -14.89 -13.89
N LEU A 198 -11.72 -14.15 -13.55
CA LEU A 198 -12.64 -14.47 -12.46
C LEU A 198 -13.64 -15.55 -12.90
N ASP A 199 -13.82 -16.60 -12.11
CA ASP A 199 -14.92 -17.56 -12.25
C ASP A 199 -16.21 -17.00 -11.64
N LEU A 200 -16.99 -16.30 -12.48
CA LEU A 200 -18.28 -15.72 -12.10
C LEU A 200 -19.45 -16.72 -12.22
N THR A 201 -19.19 -18.01 -12.48
CA THR A 201 -20.24 -19.02 -12.67
C THR A 201 -20.68 -19.72 -11.39
N ALA A 202 -19.93 -19.53 -10.29
CA ALA A 202 -20.11 -20.26 -9.04
C ALA A 202 -21.01 -19.53 -7.99
N GLY A 203 -21.77 -18.51 -8.39
CA GLY A 203 -22.66 -17.71 -7.51
C GLY A 203 -24.11 -18.18 -7.46
#